data_AF-A0A938KIG9-F1
#
_entry.id   AF-A0A938KIG9-F1
#
_cell.length_a   1.000
_cell.length_b   1.000
_cell.length_c   1.000
_cell.angle_alpha   90.00
_cell.angle_beta   90.00
_cell.angle_gamma   90.00
#
_symmetry.space_group_name_H-M   'P 1'
#
loop_
_entity.id
_entity.type
_entity.pdbx_description
1 polymer ?
#
loop_
_entity_poly.entity_id
_entity_poly.type
_entity_poly.pdbx_seq_one_letter_code
_entity_poly.pdbx_strand_id
1 'polypeptide(L)'
;MPGIPNDLQGIAGEIMTYLDLPAGVITMGVNSDDGFRTKTGVPLDAFKSVTVGEFNGGRGAADTLFSILITEPGIYAFRTVWEEGGGGANIEWFSIKEDGTRVLINDIANGGIPAYRESVGGFKPYVRSVSPGPAKRQLNAVSSKLIVELADGSSETINDASASLKLNGQAIAVDAQREGGVLTLTYDPAGLLIPADIHSAELSFTGSAGTARSESWSFRNLKKIVLPAPTILEDFNSYPEDSQPEGWTARNFTAKNGLERDIRNQQSASFEDWVLIDVGNISSIDGGRPFQITPGQMVTIDGTTVELRHANPPEGGFPEWLASGNVLYAESDSRNNTDSQGGPNNGQTQFITTKPYDLSSFGSVVITFSSIYEQNQDSLGAVEYSVDGGSSWLPVMYFLEAPDIKLNGDGSVDAVGTFRDANADTSSWVDNGVAKGDNYGDGIAAPITAALGDFIVPRINDGQVEGKRMEVARLSQAAGKSDVRLRLASLGTDSWYFAIDNLAFYDLGGGVVAPTLSIAGSGASVVITFQGSLLEASSLNGPWTPVAGNSPLTINNVSGTKFYRAVR
;
A
#
# COMPACT_ATOMS: atom_id res chain seq x y z
N MET A 1 -23.40 -16.59 -22.18
CA MET A 1 -22.27 -17.42 -22.69
C MET A 1 -22.70 -18.88 -22.81
N PRO A 2 -22.18 -19.66 -23.77
CA PRO A 2 -22.44 -21.10 -23.81
C PRO A 2 -22.01 -21.75 -22.50
N GLY A 3 -22.93 -22.42 -21.80
CA GLY A 3 -22.62 -23.27 -20.64
C GLY A 3 -22.77 -22.66 -19.24
N ILE A 4 -23.25 -21.41 -19.07
CA ILE A 4 -23.56 -20.87 -17.73
C ILE A 4 -25.09 -20.89 -17.49
N PRO A 5 -25.56 -21.53 -16.39
CA PRO A 5 -26.99 -21.62 -16.09
C PRO A 5 -27.56 -20.30 -15.56
N ASN A 6 -28.50 -19.73 -16.32
CA ASN A 6 -29.64 -18.85 -15.99
C ASN A 6 -29.49 -17.63 -15.06
N ASP A 7 -28.37 -17.45 -14.38
CA ASP A 7 -28.01 -16.20 -13.71
C ASP A 7 -26.86 -15.56 -14.50
N LEU A 8 -27.10 -14.33 -14.95
CA LEU A 8 -26.11 -13.57 -15.72
C LEU A 8 -25.21 -12.73 -14.82
N GLN A 9 -25.42 -12.76 -13.50
CA GLN A 9 -24.66 -11.95 -12.57
C GLN A 9 -23.42 -12.67 -12.03
N GLY A 10 -22.32 -11.93 -11.90
CA GLY A 10 -21.10 -12.40 -11.26
C GLY A 10 -20.37 -13.43 -12.10
N ILE A 11 -20.33 -13.26 -13.42
CA ILE A 11 -19.68 -14.19 -14.34
C ILE A 11 -18.27 -13.72 -14.72
N ALA A 12 -17.35 -14.66 -14.89
CA ALA A 12 -16.00 -14.39 -15.37
C ALA A 12 -15.63 -15.36 -16.50
N GLY A 13 -14.80 -14.89 -17.42
CA GLY A 13 -14.30 -15.65 -18.56
C GLY A 13 -12.81 -15.49 -18.75
N GLU A 14 -12.14 -16.58 -19.12
CA GLU A 14 -10.73 -16.57 -19.54
C GLU A 14 -10.64 -17.04 -21.00
N ILE A 15 -9.98 -16.23 -21.83
CA ILE A 15 -9.73 -16.51 -23.23
C ILE A 15 -8.22 -16.58 -23.43
N MET A 16 -7.71 -17.77 -23.74
CA MET A 16 -6.33 -18.01 -24.15
C MET A 16 -6.29 -18.21 -25.67
N THR A 17 -5.46 -17.44 -26.38
CA THR A 17 -5.32 -17.59 -27.83
C THR A 17 -3.91 -17.21 -28.30
N TYR A 18 -3.62 -17.52 -29.55
CA TYR A 18 -2.37 -17.19 -30.21
C TYR A 18 -2.68 -16.43 -31.50
N LEU A 19 -2.17 -15.21 -31.65
CA LEU A 19 -2.47 -14.35 -32.80
C LEU A 19 -1.28 -14.31 -33.75
N ASP A 20 -1.53 -14.49 -35.06
CA ASP A 20 -0.53 -14.30 -36.12
C ASP A 20 -0.47 -12.83 -36.52
N LEU A 21 0.57 -12.14 -36.06
CA LEU A 21 0.71 -10.69 -36.16
C LEU A 21 1.84 -10.29 -37.11
N PRO A 22 1.61 -9.32 -38.02
CA PRO A 22 2.69 -8.71 -38.78
C PRO A 22 3.57 -7.83 -37.87
N ALA A 23 4.78 -7.51 -38.34
CA ALA A 23 5.55 -6.44 -37.70
C ALA A 23 4.90 -5.07 -37.95
N GLY A 24 4.99 -4.18 -36.97
CA GLY A 24 4.41 -2.84 -37.00
C GLY A 24 3.58 -2.53 -35.76
N VAL A 25 3.02 -1.32 -35.73
CA VAL A 25 2.06 -0.92 -34.71
C VAL A 25 0.68 -1.45 -35.09
N ILE A 26 0.07 -2.21 -34.20
CA ILE A 26 -1.26 -2.77 -34.38
C ILE A 26 -2.18 -2.15 -33.32
N THR A 27 -3.27 -1.54 -33.76
CA THR A 27 -4.31 -1.03 -32.87
C THR A 27 -5.41 -2.07 -32.75
N MET A 28 -5.76 -2.40 -31.52
CA MET A 28 -6.80 -3.34 -31.13
C MET A 28 -7.79 -2.66 -30.21
N GLY A 29 -8.94 -3.30 -30.00
CA GLY A 29 -9.91 -2.85 -29.02
C GLY A 29 -10.69 -4.01 -28.44
N VAL A 30 -11.00 -3.91 -27.14
CA VAL A 30 -11.96 -4.79 -26.49
C VAL A 30 -13.18 -3.96 -26.12
N ASN A 31 -14.33 -4.35 -26.67
CA ASN A 31 -15.62 -3.89 -26.17
C ASN A 31 -16.03 -4.81 -25.03
N SER A 32 -16.27 -4.29 -23.83
CA SER A 32 -16.74 -5.13 -22.73
C SER A 32 -17.72 -4.45 -21.79
N ASP A 33 -18.51 -5.29 -21.14
CA ASP A 33 -19.42 -5.04 -20.04
C ASP A 33 -19.27 -6.26 -19.11
N ASP A 34 -18.53 -6.21 -17.99
CA ASP A 34 -17.86 -5.08 -17.34
C ASP A 34 -16.35 -5.01 -17.69
N GLY A 35 -15.49 -5.40 -16.75
CA GLY A 35 -14.05 -5.25 -16.79
C GLY A 35 -13.34 -6.32 -17.61
N PHE A 36 -12.14 -6.00 -18.09
CA PHE A 36 -11.26 -6.96 -18.73
C PHE A 36 -9.79 -6.60 -18.55
N ARG A 37 -8.92 -7.60 -18.73
CA ARG A 37 -7.48 -7.43 -18.86
C ARG A 37 -6.93 -8.37 -19.92
N THR A 38 -6.31 -7.80 -20.95
CA THR A 38 -5.60 -8.53 -22.00
C THR A 38 -4.08 -8.45 -21.75
N LYS A 39 -3.42 -9.61 -21.74
CA LYS A 39 -1.97 -9.76 -21.59
C LYS A 39 -1.35 -10.50 -22.78
N THR A 40 -0.10 -10.19 -23.09
CA THR A 40 0.76 -10.92 -24.06
C THR A 40 2.16 -11.20 -23.48
N GLY A 41 3.13 -11.60 -24.31
CA GLY A 41 4.46 -12.03 -23.90
C GLY A 41 4.42 -13.48 -23.42
N VAL A 42 4.75 -13.71 -22.14
CA VAL A 42 4.43 -14.98 -21.46
C VAL A 42 3.22 -14.72 -20.55
N PRO A 43 1.98 -14.77 -21.07
CA PRO A 43 0.82 -14.18 -20.40
C PRO A 43 0.40 -14.83 -19.07
N LEU A 44 0.89 -16.04 -18.80
CA LEU A 44 0.69 -16.75 -17.53
C LEU A 44 1.78 -16.44 -16.49
N ASP A 45 2.86 -15.76 -16.89
CA ASP A 45 4.00 -15.49 -16.04
C ASP A 45 3.87 -14.15 -15.29
N ALA A 46 4.20 -14.16 -14.00
CA ALA A 46 4.11 -13.02 -13.11
C ALA A 46 5.07 -11.87 -13.50
N PHE A 47 6.21 -12.16 -14.14
CA PHE A 47 7.24 -11.17 -14.47
C PHE A 47 7.38 -10.91 -15.97
N LYS A 48 7.04 -11.89 -16.81
CA LYS A 48 7.20 -11.83 -18.28
C LYS A 48 5.89 -11.59 -19.03
N SER A 49 4.77 -11.44 -18.31
CA SER A 49 3.52 -10.99 -18.94
C SER A 49 3.53 -9.48 -19.15
N VAL A 50 2.92 -9.05 -20.25
CA VAL A 50 2.76 -7.63 -20.59
C VAL A 50 1.27 -7.35 -20.71
N THR A 51 0.73 -6.49 -19.84
CA THR A 51 -0.65 -5.99 -20.00
C THR A 51 -0.70 -5.03 -21.18
N VAL A 52 -1.57 -5.30 -22.15
CA VAL A 52 -1.70 -4.49 -23.37
C VAL A 52 -3.01 -3.74 -23.45
N GLY A 53 -4.06 -4.19 -22.77
CA GLY A 53 -5.34 -3.50 -22.69
C GLY A 53 -6.07 -3.87 -21.41
N GLU A 54 -6.75 -2.90 -20.79
CA GLU A 54 -7.44 -3.11 -19.53
C GLU A 54 -8.58 -2.10 -19.34
N PHE A 55 -9.66 -2.58 -18.72
CA PHE A 55 -10.59 -1.75 -17.97
C PHE A 55 -10.88 -2.47 -16.64
N ASN A 56 -10.56 -1.84 -15.52
CA ASN A 56 -10.67 -2.43 -14.19
C ASN A 56 -11.79 -1.74 -13.40
N GLY A 57 -13.01 -2.27 -13.49
CA GLY A 57 -14.19 -1.74 -12.83
C GLY A 57 -15.48 -2.11 -13.56
N GLY A 58 -16.60 -1.68 -13.00
CA GLY A 58 -17.92 -1.81 -13.63
C GLY A 58 -18.11 -0.80 -14.76
N ARG A 59 -18.66 -1.23 -15.90
CA ARG A 59 -19.12 -0.39 -16.99
C ARG A 59 -20.17 -1.10 -17.83
N GLY A 60 -21.08 -0.32 -18.42
CA GLY A 60 -21.80 -0.79 -19.59
C GLY A 60 -20.88 -0.97 -20.80
N ALA A 61 -21.37 -1.70 -21.82
CA ALA A 61 -20.66 -1.98 -23.07
C ALA A 61 -19.92 -0.77 -23.66
N ALA A 62 -18.59 -0.77 -23.58
CA ALA A 62 -17.76 0.28 -24.15
C ALA A 62 -16.41 -0.25 -24.64
N ASP A 63 -15.78 0.47 -25.56
CA ASP A 63 -14.49 0.10 -26.11
C ASP A 63 -13.33 0.61 -25.25
N THR A 64 -12.35 -0.25 -25.03
CA THR A 64 -10.99 0.16 -24.67
C THR A 64 -10.08 -0.14 -25.86
N LEU A 65 -9.58 0.92 -26.50
CA LEU A 65 -8.57 0.79 -27.56
C LEU A 65 -7.17 0.76 -26.97
N PHE A 66 -6.29 -0.03 -27.58
CA PHE A 66 -4.88 -0.09 -27.23
C PHE A 66 -4.03 -0.41 -28.46
N SER A 67 -2.77 0.00 -28.43
CA SER A 67 -1.81 -0.25 -29.51
C SER A 67 -0.62 -1.05 -29.01
N ILE A 68 -0.19 -2.02 -29.80
CA ILE A 68 1.00 -2.84 -29.54
C ILE A 68 2.00 -2.67 -30.68
N LEU A 69 3.28 -2.59 -30.34
CA LEU A 69 4.35 -2.62 -31.34
C LEU A 69 4.87 -4.06 -31.45
N ILE A 70 4.70 -4.66 -32.61
CA ILE A 70 5.27 -5.96 -32.95
C ILE A 70 6.57 -5.72 -33.73
N THR A 71 7.70 -6.11 -33.15
CA THR A 71 9.02 -5.88 -33.79
C THR A 71 9.34 -6.91 -34.87
N GLU A 72 8.82 -8.13 -34.72
CA GLU A 72 9.02 -9.23 -35.66
C GLU A 72 7.68 -9.91 -35.96
N PRO A 73 7.38 -10.22 -37.24
CA PRO A 73 6.15 -10.92 -37.56
C PRO A 73 6.16 -12.33 -36.95
N GLY A 74 5.03 -12.79 -36.43
CA GLY A 74 4.94 -14.12 -35.85
C GLY A 74 3.69 -14.37 -35.01
N ILE A 75 3.69 -15.53 -34.35
CA ILE A 75 2.57 -15.98 -33.51
C ILE A 75 2.86 -15.62 -32.05
N TYR A 76 1.98 -14.82 -31.45
CA TYR A 76 2.12 -14.32 -30.08
C TYR A 76 1.00 -14.85 -29.20
N ALA A 77 1.33 -15.27 -27.97
CA ALA A 77 0.33 -15.71 -27.00
C ALA A 77 -0.40 -14.51 -26.38
N PHE A 78 -1.71 -14.65 -26.20
CA PHE A 78 -2.56 -13.69 -25.52
C PHE A 78 -3.46 -14.37 -24.50
N ARG A 79 -3.74 -13.64 -23.42
CA ARG A 79 -4.68 -14.01 -22.36
C ARG A 79 -5.59 -12.84 -22.09
N THR A 80 -6.89 -13.02 -22.24
CA THR A 80 -7.89 -12.05 -21.82
C THR A 80 -8.70 -12.64 -20.68
N VAL A 81 -8.71 -11.98 -19.54
CA VAL A 81 -9.67 -12.24 -18.45
C VAL A 81 -10.72 -11.16 -18.52
N TRP A 82 -11.98 -11.53 -18.41
CA TRP A 82 -13.14 -10.65 -18.41
C TRP A 82 -14.07 -11.00 -17.25
N GLU A 83 -14.74 -9.99 -16.72
CA GLU A 83 -15.71 -10.13 -15.65
C GLU A 83 -16.97 -9.31 -15.94
N GLU A 84 -18.07 -9.77 -15.34
CA GLU A 84 -19.33 -9.04 -15.18
C GLU A 84 -19.71 -9.14 -13.70
N GLY A 85 -20.03 -7.98 -13.13
CA GLY A 85 -20.49 -7.84 -11.75
C GLY A 85 -22.01 -7.78 -11.64
N GLY A 86 -22.69 -7.20 -12.63
CA GLY A 86 -24.15 -7.19 -12.69
C GLY A 86 -24.74 -6.40 -13.87
N GLY A 87 -25.73 -6.98 -14.55
CA GLY A 87 -26.55 -6.31 -15.56
C GLY A 87 -26.32 -6.83 -16.98
N GLY A 88 -25.74 -5.99 -17.83
CA GLY A 88 -25.33 -6.39 -19.18
C GLY A 88 -24.10 -7.29 -19.14
N ALA A 89 -23.89 -8.12 -20.16
CA ALA A 89 -22.73 -9.01 -20.20
C ALA A 89 -22.26 -9.21 -21.64
N ASN A 90 -21.13 -8.61 -22.00
CA ASN A 90 -20.53 -8.83 -23.31
C ASN A 90 -19.01 -8.66 -23.31
N ILE A 91 -18.40 -9.35 -24.27
CA ILE A 91 -17.02 -9.12 -24.67
C ILE A 91 -16.86 -9.34 -26.16
N GLU A 92 -16.25 -8.38 -26.85
CA GLU A 92 -15.83 -8.49 -28.25
C GLU A 92 -14.41 -7.98 -28.40
N TRP A 93 -13.56 -8.71 -29.12
CA TRP A 93 -12.18 -8.31 -29.40
C TRP A 93 -11.99 -8.09 -30.90
N PHE A 94 -11.50 -6.90 -31.25
CA PHE A 94 -11.28 -6.48 -32.64
C PHE A 94 -9.92 -5.82 -32.85
N SER A 95 -9.54 -5.72 -34.12
CA SER A 95 -8.43 -4.91 -34.63
C SER A 95 -8.97 -3.72 -35.42
N ILE A 96 -8.17 -2.66 -35.53
CA ILE A 96 -8.47 -1.49 -36.35
C ILE A 96 -7.52 -1.49 -37.56
N LYS A 97 -8.08 -1.46 -38.76
CA LYS A 97 -7.33 -1.33 -40.02
C LYS A 97 -6.80 0.09 -40.22
N GLU A 98 -5.88 0.28 -41.16
CA GLU A 98 -5.31 1.59 -41.49
C GLU A 98 -6.38 2.65 -41.87
N ASP A 99 -7.50 2.22 -42.44
CA ASP A 99 -8.63 3.08 -42.81
C ASP A 99 -9.61 3.38 -41.65
N GLY A 100 -9.31 2.89 -40.44
CA GLY A 100 -10.15 3.04 -39.25
C GLY A 100 -11.25 1.98 -39.11
N THR A 101 -11.39 1.06 -40.07
CA THR A 101 -12.40 0.00 -40.02
C THR A 101 -12.10 -1.00 -38.90
N ARG A 102 -13.12 -1.32 -38.11
CA ARG A 102 -13.06 -2.39 -37.10
C ARG A 102 -13.26 -3.75 -37.74
N VAL A 103 -12.43 -4.72 -37.38
CA VAL A 103 -12.57 -6.12 -37.78
C VAL A 103 -12.32 -7.04 -36.61
N LEU A 104 -13.26 -7.95 -36.35
CA LEU A 104 -13.17 -8.91 -35.25
C LEU A 104 -11.93 -9.79 -35.40
N ILE A 105 -11.30 -10.12 -34.27
CA ILE A 105 -10.21 -11.10 -34.24
C ILE A 105 -10.77 -12.45 -34.75
N ASN A 106 -9.98 -13.13 -35.59
CA ASN A 106 -10.33 -14.37 -36.28
C ASN A 106 -11.44 -14.27 -37.35
N ASP A 107 -11.95 -13.08 -37.69
CA ASP A 107 -12.82 -12.89 -38.85
C ASP A 107 -12.02 -12.82 -40.16
N ILE A 108 -11.42 -13.95 -40.53
CA ILE A 108 -10.52 -14.06 -41.68
C ILE A 108 -11.18 -13.61 -42.99
N ALA A 109 -12.48 -13.87 -43.15
CA ALA A 109 -13.23 -13.50 -44.35
C ALA A 109 -13.25 -11.99 -44.59
N ASN A 110 -13.19 -11.19 -43.51
CA ASN A 110 -13.16 -9.73 -43.57
C ASN A 110 -11.77 -9.16 -43.28
N GLY A 111 -10.72 -9.98 -43.29
CA GLY A 111 -9.33 -9.58 -43.06
C GLY A 111 -8.96 -9.39 -41.60
N GLY A 112 -9.62 -10.10 -40.68
CA GLY A 112 -9.26 -10.16 -39.26
C GLY A 112 -7.98 -10.95 -39.02
N ILE A 113 -7.32 -10.65 -37.91
CA ILE A 113 -6.08 -11.31 -37.49
C ILE A 113 -6.36 -12.79 -37.16
N PRO A 114 -5.63 -13.76 -37.75
CA PRO A 114 -5.79 -15.16 -37.43
C PRO A 114 -5.54 -15.48 -35.96
N ALA A 115 -6.41 -16.29 -35.38
CA ALA A 115 -6.30 -16.74 -33.99
C ALA A 115 -6.29 -18.27 -33.90
N TYR A 116 -5.38 -18.81 -33.10
CA TYR A 116 -5.25 -20.24 -32.86
C TYR A 116 -5.54 -20.55 -31.39
N ARG A 117 -6.12 -21.72 -31.14
CA ARG A 117 -6.48 -22.16 -29.78
C ARG A 117 -5.30 -22.69 -28.97
N GLU A 118 -4.24 -23.14 -29.63
CA GLU A 118 -3.16 -23.91 -29.02
C GLU A 118 -1.87 -23.79 -29.84
N SER A 119 -0.73 -23.79 -29.15
CA SER A 119 0.59 -23.93 -29.75
C SER A 119 1.11 -25.36 -29.58
N VAL A 120 1.54 -25.97 -30.68
CA VAL A 120 2.16 -27.32 -30.67
C VAL A 120 3.58 -27.33 -30.09
N GLY A 121 4.20 -26.15 -29.90
CA GLY A 121 5.53 -26.03 -29.28
C GLY A 121 5.52 -26.21 -27.77
N GLY A 122 4.34 -26.23 -27.14
CA GLY A 122 4.17 -26.22 -25.69
C GLY A 122 4.72 -24.94 -25.04
N PHE A 123 4.73 -24.93 -23.71
CA PHE A 123 5.34 -23.85 -22.92
C PHE A 123 6.25 -24.42 -21.83
N LYS A 124 7.14 -23.56 -21.34
CA LYS A 124 8.16 -23.89 -20.33
C LYS A 124 7.62 -23.55 -18.93
N PRO A 125 8.20 -24.11 -17.85
CA PRO A 125 7.89 -23.69 -16.50
C PRO A 125 7.99 -22.19 -16.31
N TYR A 126 7.09 -21.64 -15.51
CA TYR A 126 6.94 -20.21 -15.34
C TYR A 126 6.63 -19.85 -13.90
N VAL A 127 6.83 -18.58 -13.55
CA VAL A 127 6.44 -18.05 -12.24
C VAL A 127 4.96 -17.70 -12.33
N ARG A 128 4.10 -18.47 -11.67
CA ARG A 128 2.65 -18.29 -11.74
C ARG A 128 2.20 -17.08 -10.93
N SER A 129 2.73 -16.94 -9.72
CA SER A 129 2.42 -15.83 -8.82
C SER A 129 3.54 -15.59 -7.82
N VAL A 130 3.63 -14.35 -7.34
CA VAL A 130 4.46 -13.97 -6.19
C VAL A 130 3.65 -13.06 -5.27
N SER A 131 3.77 -13.26 -3.97
CA SER A 131 3.14 -12.43 -2.95
C SER A 131 4.14 -12.19 -1.80
N PRO A 132 4.46 -10.93 -1.45
CA PRO A 132 4.02 -9.71 -2.13
C PRO A 132 4.55 -9.58 -3.57
N GLY A 133 3.69 -9.00 -4.42
CA GLY A 133 4.02 -8.62 -5.79
C GLY A 133 4.99 -7.42 -5.87
N PRO A 134 5.63 -7.20 -7.03
CA PRO A 134 6.41 -5.99 -7.25
C PRO A 134 5.57 -4.74 -7.02
N ALA A 135 6.05 -3.84 -6.15
CA ALA A 135 5.36 -2.60 -5.83
C ALA A 135 6.38 -1.50 -5.52
N LYS A 136 6.20 -0.33 -6.16
CA LYS A 136 7.04 0.85 -5.92
C LYS A 136 6.54 1.74 -4.78
N ARG A 137 5.37 1.41 -4.22
CA ARG A 137 4.70 2.16 -3.17
C ARG A 137 4.08 1.21 -2.15
N GLN A 138 3.72 1.74 -1.00
CA GLN A 138 2.89 1.01 -0.05
C GLN A 138 1.49 0.82 -0.66
N LEU A 139 0.91 -0.36 -0.42
CA LEU A 139 -0.46 -0.71 -0.80
C LEU A 139 -1.24 -0.96 0.48
N ASN A 140 -2.58 -0.90 0.42
CA ASN A 140 -3.36 -1.19 1.61
C ASN A 140 -3.25 -2.67 2.01
N ALA A 141 -3.26 -3.57 1.02
CA ALA A 141 -3.12 -5.00 1.24
C ALA A 141 -1.69 -5.37 1.65
N VAL A 142 -1.58 -6.17 2.71
CA VAL A 142 -0.31 -6.71 3.23
C VAL A 142 -0.30 -8.24 3.15
N SER A 143 0.90 -8.82 3.04
CA SER A 143 1.11 -10.26 3.17
C SER A 143 1.90 -10.54 4.45
N SER A 144 1.55 -11.60 5.18
CA SER A 144 2.34 -12.06 6.34
C SER A 144 3.48 -13.01 5.97
N LYS A 145 3.50 -13.47 4.71
CA LYS A 145 4.45 -14.46 4.19
C LYS A 145 4.96 -14.03 2.82
N LEU A 146 6.14 -14.51 2.47
CA LEU A 146 6.61 -14.50 1.08
C LEU A 146 6.21 -15.83 0.44
N ILE A 147 5.34 -15.78 -0.56
CA ILE A 147 4.82 -16.94 -1.28
C ILE A 147 5.17 -16.81 -2.75
N VAL A 148 5.72 -17.87 -3.33
CA VAL A 148 5.99 -17.98 -4.77
C VAL A 148 5.37 -19.26 -5.28
N GLU A 149 4.52 -19.15 -6.28
CA GLU A 149 3.99 -20.31 -7.01
C GLU A 149 4.71 -20.45 -8.34
N LEU A 150 5.29 -21.60 -8.56
CA LEU A 150 5.89 -22.01 -9.82
C LEU A 150 4.97 -23.03 -10.48
N ALA A 151 4.73 -22.89 -11.78
CA ALA A 151 3.94 -23.85 -12.53
C ALA A 151 4.80 -24.58 -13.55
N ASP A 152 4.55 -25.87 -13.70
CA ASP A 152 5.16 -26.71 -14.72
C ASP A 152 4.78 -26.20 -16.11
N GLY A 153 5.67 -26.44 -17.08
CA GLY A 153 5.37 -26.25 -18.49
C GLY A 153 4.73 -27.51 -19.08
N SER A 154 4.05 -27.38 -20.22
CA SER A 154 3.67 -28.56 -21.00
C SER A 154 4.86 -29.27 -21.66
N SER A 155 6.00 -28.59 -21.79
CA SER A 155 7.21 -29.14 -22.41
C SER A 155 8.23 -29.72 -21.42
N GLU A 156 8.19 -29.30 -20.15
CA GLU A 156 9.02 -29.83 -19.06
C GLU A 156 8.45 -29.41 -17.70
N THR A 157 8.77 -30.17 -16.66
CA THR A 157 8.39 -29.88 -15.28
C THR A 157 9.52 -29.17 -14.54
N ILE A 158 9.21 -28.54 -13.42
CA ILE A 158 10.17 -27.98 -12.48
C ILE A 158 10.94 -29.12 -11.80
N ASN A 159 12.23 -28.91 -11.54
CA ASN A 159 13.00 -29.72 -10.59
C ASN A 159 12.88 -29.09 -9.20
N ASP A 160 11.98 -29.61 -8.37
CA ASP A 160 11.61 -29.02 -7.07
C ASP A 160 12.80 -28.72 -6.17
N ALA A 161 13.77 -29.64 -6.09
CA ALA A 161 14.96 -29.50 -5.24
C ALA A 161 15.90 -28.36 -5.68
N SER A 162 15.71 -27.81 -6.88
CA SER A 162 16.49 -26.67 -7.38
C SER A 162 15.87 -25.30 -7.05
N ALA A 163 14.62 -25.28 -6.61
CA ALA A 163 13.90 -24.06 -6.33
C ALA A 163 14.40 -23.44 -5.01
N SER A 164 14.84 -22.18 -5.04
CA SER A 164 15.36 -21.49 -3.87
C SER A 164 14.98 -20.01 -3.86
N LEU A 165 14.87 -19.44 -2.67
CA LEU A 165 14.59 -18.02 -2.46
C LEU A 165 15.68 -17.35 -1.62
N LYS A 166 15.87 -16.06 -1.87
CA LYS A 166 16.55 -15.13 -0.96
C LYS A 166 15.66 -13.95 -0.65
N LEU A 167 15.86 -13.36 0.53
CA LEU A 167 15.28 -12.09 0.95
C LEU A 167 16.43 -11.17 1.37
N ASN A 168 16.49 -9.96 0.80
CA ASN A 168 17.53 -8.97 1.04
C ASN A 168 18.95 -9.54 0.87
N GLY A 169 19.15 -10.34 -0.17
CA GLY A 169 20.43 -11.02 -0.48
C GLY A 169 20.76 -12.23 0.40
N GLN A 170 19.96 -12.52 1.43
CA GLN A 170 20.15 -13.68 2.33
C GLN A 170 19.29 -14.86 1.89
N ALA A 171 19.88 -16.05 1.81
CA ALA A 171 19.12 -17.27 1.56
C ALA A 171 18.14 -17.53 2.71
N ILE A 172 16.90 -17.89 2.36
CA ILE A 172 15.83 -18.17 3.32
C ILE A 172 15.38 -19.62 3.20
N ALA A 173 15.03 -20.23 4.33
CA ALA A 173 14.41 -21.55 4.32
C ALA A 173 12.94 -21.41 3.87
N VAL A 174 12.53 -22.26 2.92
CA VAL A 174 11.15 -22.26 2.40
C VAL A 174 10.50 -23.61 2.68
N ASP A 175 9.21 -23.58 3.01
CA ASP A 175 8.35 -24.76 2.94
C ASP A 175 7.88 -24.93 1.48
N ALA A 176 8.30 -26.02 0.85
CA ALA A 176 8.01 -26.31 -0.55
C ALA A 176 6.96 -27.41 -0.64
N GLN A 177 5.79 -27.07 -1.19
CA GLN A 177 4.64 -27.97 -1.30
C GLN A 177 4.22 -28.10 -2.76
N ARG A 178 4.07 -29.33 -3.25
CA ARG A 178 3.63 -29.62 -4.62
C ARG A 178 2.18 -30.09 -4.63
N GLU A 179 1.37 -29.45 -5.47
CA GLU A 179 0.01 -29.86 -5.78
C GLU A 179 -0.20 -29.86 -7.29
N GLY A 180 -0.37 -31.06 -7.87
CA GLY A 180 -0.43 -31.23 -9.32
C GLY A 180 0.81 -30.65 -10.02
N GLY A 181 0.57 -29.78 -11.00
CA GLY A 181 1.60 -29.10 -11.78
C GLY A 181 2.15 -27.82 -11.14
N VAL A 182 1.88 -27.56 -9.85
CA VAL A 182 2.27 -26.32 -9.16
C VAL A 182 3.14 -26.65 -7.95
N LEU A 183 4.26 -25.95 -7.83
CA LEU A 183 5.15 -25.94 -6.67
C LEU A 183 5.04 -24.60 -5.96
N THR A 184 4.57 -24.62 -4.71
CA THR A 184 4.42 -23.43 -3.86
C THR A 184 5.57 -23.38 -2.86
N LEU A 185 6.35 -22.31 -2.90
CA LEU A 185 7.39 -22.00 -1.92
C LEU A 185 6.84 -20.97 -0.94
N THR A 186 6.86 -21.28 0.35
CA THR A 186 6.37 -20.40 1.42
C THR A 186 7.48 -20.09 2.40
N TYR A 187 7.78 -18.81 2.62
CA TYR A 187 8.61 -18.33 3.71
C TYR A 187 7.75 -17.59 4.72
N ASP A 188 7.76 -18.06 5.98
CA ASP A 188 7.15 -17.40 7.13
C ASP A 188 8.25 -16.69 7.95
N PRO A 189 8.32 -15.35 7.92
CA PRO A 189 9.33 -14.59 8.65
C PRO A 189 9.22 -14.78 10.16
N ALA A 190 10.35 -14.98 10.83
CA ALA A 190 10.40 -15.14 12.29
C ALA A 190 10.40 -13.81 13.07
N GLY A 191 10.78 -12.70 12.43
CA GLY A 191 10.97 -11.41 13.07
C GLY A 191 10.11 -10.30 12.47
N LEU A 192 10.18 -9.12 13.08
CA LEU A 192 9.46 -7.93 12.64
C LEU A 192 9.75 -7.57 11.18
N LEU A 193 8.68 -7.45 10.39
CA LEU A 193 8.68 -6.84 9.05
C LEU A 193 7.57 -5.81 8.98
N ILE A 194 7.93 -4.61 8.51
CA ILE A 194 7.06 -3.44 8.50
C ILE A 194 6.58 -3.22 7.06
N PRO A 195 5.27 -2.96 6.82
CA PRO A 195 4.73 -2.80 5.47
C PRO A 195 5.45 -1.75 4.61
N ALA A 196 5.92 -0.66 5.23
CA ALA A 196 6.64 0.40 4.56
C ALA A 196 8.09 0.02 4.18
N ASP A 197 8.71 -1.00 4.80
CA ASP A 197 10.08 -1.39 4.49
C ASP A 197 10.17 -1.96 3.05
N ILE A 198 11.16 -1.50 2.29
CA ILE A 198 11.47 -2.05 0.96
C ILE A 198 12.28 -3.34 1.13
N HIS A 199 11.81 -4.40 0.49
CA HIS A 199 12.47 -5.69 0.43
C HIS A 199 12.84 -6.06 -1.00
N SER A 200 13.89 -6.85 -1.17
CA SER A 200 14.25 -7.49 -2.43
C SER A 200 14.19 -9.01 -2.29
N ALA A 201 13.46 -9.71 -3.16
CA ALA A 201 13.52 -11.17 -3.26
C ALA A 201 14.26 -11.60 -4.52
N GLU A 202 14.95 -12.74 -4.41
CA GLU A 202 15.56 -13.44 -5.54
C GLU A 202 15.01 -14.87 -5.57
N LEU A 203 14.56 -15.32 -6.74
CA LEU A 203 14.14 -16.69 -7.03
C LEU A 203 15.13 -17.32 -7.99
N SER A 204 15.44 -18.59 -7.78
CA SER A 204 16.08 -19.44 -8.80
C SER A 204 15.43 -20.82 -8.86
N PHE A 205 15.29 -21.39 -10.06
CA PHE A 205 14.91 -22.80 -10.24
C PHE A 205 15.38 -23.33 -11.60
N THR A 206 15.37 -24.65 -11.75
CA THR A 206 15.64 -25.37 -13.01
C THR A 206 14.46 -26.26 -13.39
N GLY A 207 14.33 -26.56 -14.69
CA GLY A 207 13.41 -27.55 -15.22
C GLY A 207 14.11 -28.86 -15.55
N SER A 208 13.31 -29.91 -15.75
CA SER A 208 13.79 -31.28 -16.02
C SER A 208 14.42 -31.46 -17.40
N ALA A 209 14.27 -30.50 -18.31
CA ALA A 209 14.80 -30.53 -19.67
C ALA A 209 15.65 -29.30 -20.02
N GLY A 210 16.32 -28.72 -19.02
CA GLY A 210 17.34 -27.68 -19.21
C GLY A 210 16.86 -26.25 -19.05
N THR A 211 15.59 -26.00 -18.70
CA THR A 211 15.20 -24.67 -18.23
C THR A 211 16.04 -24.27 -17.03
N ALA A 212 16.59 -23.05 -17.03
CA ALA A 212 17.19 -22.42 -15.88
C ALA A 212 16.61 -21.01 -15.77
N ARG A 213 16.12 -20.65 -14.59
CA ARG A 213 15.48 -19.37 -14.37
C ARG A 213 15.99 -18.73 -13.09
N SER A 214 16.24 -17.43 -13.19
CA SER A 214 16.47 -16.55 -12.04
C SER A 214 15.63 -15.30 -12.22
N GLU A 215 15.02 -14.83 -11.14
CA GLU A 215 14.21 -13.61 -11.12
C GLU A 215 14.52 -12.84 -9.85
N SER A 216 14.51 -11.52 -9.93
CA SER A 216 14.66 -10.65 -8.76
C SER A 216 13.61 -9.54 -8.82
N TRP A 217 12.99 -9.23 -7.70
CA TRP A 217 12.04 -8.14 -7.62
C TRP A 217 12.12 -7.41 -6.28
N SER A 218 11.71 -6.15 -6.31
CA SER A 218 11.55 -5.33 -5.11
C SER A 218 10.07 -5.16 -4.79
N PHE A 219 9.74 -5.20 -3.51
CA PHE A 219 8.37 -5.09 -3.03
C PHE A 219 8.32 -4.41 -1.67
N ARG A 220 7.11 -4.05 -1.27
CA ARG A 220 6.72 -3.58 0.07
C ARG A 220 5.58 -4.46 0.59
N ASN A 221 4.96 -4.08 1.70
CA ASN A 221 3.75 -4.69 2.25
C ASN A 221 3.93 -6.12 2.80
N LEU A 222 5.16 -6.52 3.13
CA LEU A 222 5.39 -7.71 3.94
C LEU A 222 5.30 -7.32 5.42
N LYS A 223 4.27 -7.81 6.10
CA LYS A 223 3.92 -7.45 7.48
C LYS A 223 4.04 -8.66 8.39
N LYS A 224 4.97 -8.61 9.33
CA LYS A 224 5.06 -9.57 10.43
C LYS A 224 5.29 -8.78 11.71
N ILE A 225 4.38 -8.85 12.68
CA ILE A 225 4.54 -8.15 13.96
C ILE A 225 4.99 -9.16 15.00
N VAL A 226 6.28 -9.14 15.29
CA VAL A 226 6.92 -9.89 16.38
C VAL A 226 7.79 -8.89 17.15
N LEU A 227 7.32 -8.47 18.31
CA LEU A 227 7.93 -7.42 19.14
C LEU A 227 8.19 -7.94 20.56
N PRO A 228 9.20 -7.40 21.27
CA PRO A 228 9.34 -7.63 22.71
C PRO A 228 8.22 -6.92 23.48
N ALA A 229 8.24 -6.99 24.82
CA ALA A 229 7.42 -6.11 25.63
C ALA A 229 7.68 -4.63 25.27
N PRO A 230 6.65 -3.77 25.24
CA PRO A 230 6.84 -2.35 24.99
C PRO A 230 7.69 -1.74 26.10
N THR A 231 8.63 -0.87 25.73
CA THR A 231 9.45 -0.12 26.69
C THR A 231 8.66 1.05 27.27
N ILE A 232 7.78 1.65 26.47
CA ILE A 232 6.81 2.66 26.88
C ILE A 232 5.47 2.26 26.28
N LEU A 233 4.40 2.33 27.07
CA LEU A 233 3.02 2.08 26.64
C LEU A 233 2.12 3.18 27.19
N GLU A 234 1.26 3.71 26.33
CA GLU A 234 0.15 4.60 26.65
C GLU A 234 -1.13 3.91 26.17
N ASP A 235 -1.95 3.47 27.12
CA ASP A 235 -3.23 2.77 26.92
C ASP A 235 -4.44 3.66 27.21
N PHE A 236 -4.21 4.93 27.55
CA PHE A 236 -5.21 5.97 27.81
C PHE A 236 -6.22 5.73 28.95
N ASN A 237 -6.21 4.55 29.57
CA ASN A 237 -7.19 4.13 30.58
C ASN A 237 -7.10 4.87 31.91
N SER A 238 -5.97 5.55 32.16
CA SER A 238 -5.75 6.31 33.39
C SER A 238 -6.38 7.71 33.39
N TYR A 239 -6.83 8.20 32.24
CA TYR A 239 -7.39 9.54 32.08
C TYR A 239 -8.93 9.52 32.11
N PRO A 240 -9.59 10.61 32.51
CA PRO A 240 -11.05 10.70 32.42
C PRO A 240 -11.53 10.82 30.97
N GLU A 241 -12.72 10.30 30.66
CA GLU A 241 -13.41 10.61 29.40
C GLU A 241 -13.67 12.11 29.25
N ASP A 242 -13.96 12.55 28.03
CA ASP A 242 -14.21 13.94 27.67
C ASP A 242 -13.01 14.87 27.97
N SER A 243 -11.79 14.31 27.91
CA SER A 243 -10.54 15.02 28.18
C SER A 243 -9.44 14.68 27.15
N GLN A 244 -8.23 15.19 27.36
CA GLN A 244 -7.02 14.80 26.61
C GLN A 244 -5.98 14.20 27.57
N PRO A 245 -5.06 13.36 27.08
CA PRO A 245 -3.97 12.84 27.90
C PRO A 245 -3.13 13.96 28.52
N GLU A 246 -2.66 13.75 29.75
CA GLU A 246 -1.91 14.77 30.48
C GLU A 246 -0.63 15.19 29.73
N GLY A 247 -0.45 16.50 29.56
CA GLY A 247 0.71 17.09 28.88
C GLY A 247 0.64 17.06 27.35
N TRP A 248 -0.42 16.49 26.77
CA TRP A 248 -0.69 16.59 25.34
C TRP A 248 -1.39 17.92 25.04
N THR A 249 -1.21 18.43 23.82
CA THR A 249 -1.77 19.71 23.39
C THR A 249 -2.62 19.50 22.15
N ALA A 250 -3.94 19.65 22.31
CA ALA A 250 -4.88 19.65 21.20
C ALA A 250 -5.02 21.04 20.58
N ARG A 251 -5.30 21.08 19.28
CA ARG A 251 -5.61 22.27 18.51
C ARG A 251 -6.57 21.87 17.39
N ASN A 252 -7.69 22.56 17.27
CA ASN A 252 -8.64 22.32 16.19
C ASN A 252 -9.02 23.59 15.43
N PHE A 253 -9.61 23.35 14.27
CA PHE A 253 -10.34 24.32 13.48
C PHE A 253 -11.67 23.73 13.01
N THR A 254 -12.23 22.82 13.80
CA THR A 254 -13.47 22.12 13.48
C THR A 254 -14.63 23.10 13.45
N ALA A 255 -15.50 22.95 12.45
CA ALA A 255 -16.75 23.68 12.37
C ALA A 255 -17.61 23.41 13.62
N LYS A 256 -18.16 24.49 14.18
CA LYS A 256 -18.95 24.43 15.41
C LYS A 256 -20.39 24.06 15.12
N ASN A 257 -20.93 23.16 15.94
CA ASN A 257 -22.34 22.75 15.89
C ASN A 257 -23.13 23.32 17.07
N GLY A 258 -22.68 23.00 18.29
CA GLY A 258 -23.25 23.46 19.55
C GLY A 258 -22.15 23.63 20.59
N LEU A 259 -22.46 24.32 21.70
CA LEU A 259 -21.48 24.65 22.75
C LEU A 259 -21.48 23.67 23.93
N GLU A 260 -22.47 22.77 24.00
CA GLU A 260 -22.61 21.80 25.08
C GLU A 260 -21.66 20.61 24.87
N ARG A 261 -21.07 20.12 25.97
CA ARG A 261 -20.23 18.92 26.01
C ARG A 261 -21.07 17.70 26.41
N ASP A 262 -21.07 16.69 25.56
CA ASP A 262 -21.74 15.41 25.72
C ASP A 262 -21.01 14.38 24.86
N ILE A 263 -20.29 13.48 25.52
CA ILE A 263 -19.46 12.47 24.87
C ILE A 263 -20.27 11.36 24.19
N ARG A 264 -21.60 11.37 24.30
CA ARG A 264 -22.50 10.45 23.59
C ARG A 264 -23.19 11.09 22.40
N ASN A 265 -22.83 12.34 22.09
CA ASN A 265 -23.39 13.08 20.96
C ASN A 265 -22.25 13.61 20.09
N GLN A 266 -22.01 12.97 18.93
CA GLN A 266 -20.98 13.36 17.97
C GLN A 266 -21.02 14.85 17.54
N GLN A 267 -22.17 15.50 17.62
CA GLN A 267 -22.33 16.93 17.30
C GLN A 267 -21.91 17.88 18.43
N SER A 268 -21.51 17.35 19.59
CA SER A 268 -21.14 18.10 20.77
C SER A 268 -19.80 18.85 20.62
N ALA A 269 -19.60 19.89 21.43
CA ALA A 269 -18.29 20.53 21.62
C ALA A 269 -17.20 19.56 22.14
N SER A 270 -17.56 18.39 22.68
CA SER A 270 -16.61 17.34 23.06
C SER A 270 -15.72 16.88 21.90
N PHE A 271 -16.28 16.86 20.69
CA PHE A 271 -15.63 16.36 19.48
C PHE A 271 -15.10 17.48 18.57
N GLU A 272 -14.92 18.70 19.08
CA GLU A 272 -14.18 19.75 18.34
C GLU A 272 -12.68 19.42 18.27
N ASP A 273 -12.13 18.84 19.34
CA ASP A 273 -10.75 18.36 19.45
C ASP A 273 -10.69 16.84 19.46
N TRP A 274 -9.47 16.30 19.36
CA TRP A 274 -9.19 14.94 19.80
C TRP A 274 -9.60 14.78 21.27
N VAL A 275 -10.35 13.74 21.58
CA VAL A 275 -10.96 13.54 22.91
C VAL A 275 -10.87 12.07 23.32
N LEU A 276 -10.70 11.85 24.62
CA LEU A 276 -10.73 10.51 25.20
C LEU A 276 -12.18 10.05 25.39
N ILE A 277 -12.50 8.88 24.85
CA ILE A 277 -13.81 8.23 25.01
C ILE A 277 -13.61 6.76 25.36
N ASP A 278 -14.52 6.19 26.13
CA ASP A 278 -14.59 4.75 26.29
C ASP A 278 -15.04 4.12 24.95
N VAL A 279 -14.36 3.05 24.54
CA VAL A 279 -14.63 2.32 23.30
C VAL A 279 -16.07 1.81 23.22
N GLY A 280 -16.72 1.55 24.36
CA GLY A 280 -18.12 1.18 24.44
C GLY A 280 -19.08 2.30 23.97
N ASN A 281 -18.65 3.56 24.04
CA ASN A 281 -19.44 4.70 23.57
C ASN A 281 -19.42 4.85 22.04
N ILE A 282 -18.46 4.28 21.31
CA ILE A 282 -18.35 4.44 19.83
C ILE A 282 -19.65 4.00 19.13
N SER A 283 -20.27 2.90 19.57
CA SER A 283 -21.54 2.44 19.00
C SER A 283 -22.70 3.44 19.12
N SER A 284 -22.67 4.30 20.14
CA SER A 284 -23.65 5.36 20.34
C SER A 284 -23.36 6.63 19.53
N ILE A 285 -22.10 6.79 19.09
CA ILE A 285 -21.61 7.92 18.31
C ILE A 285 -21.83 7.64 16.81
N ASP A 286 -21.39 6.49 16.29
CA ASP A 286 -21.39 6.13 14.84
C ASP A 286 -22.29 4.94 14.45
N GLY A 287 -23.18 4.52 15.35
CA GLY A 287 -24.05 3.37 15.12
C GLY A 287 -23.31 2.02 15.16
N GLY A 288 -23.99 0.91 14.84
CA GLY A 288 -23.45 -0.45 15.01
C GLY A 288 -22.36 -0.91 14.01
N ARG A 289 -21.79 0.00 13.21
CA ARG A 289 -20.76 -0.26 12.18
C ARG A 289 -19.28 -0.34 12.65
N PRO A 290 -18.86 0.10 13.86
CA PRO A 290 -17.44 0.29 14.14
C PRO A 290 -16.67 -1.00 14.38
N PHE A 291 -17.33 -2.13 14.65
CA PHE A 291 -16.66 -3.34 15.14
C PHE A 291 -16.12 -4.29 14.06
N GLN A 292 -16.19 -3.90 12.79
CA GLN A 292 -15.64 -4.68 11.69
C GLN A 292 -14.10 -4.61 11.69
N ILE A 293 -13.38 -5.72 11.73
CA ILE A 293 -11.89 -5.73 11.82
C ILE A 293 -11.25 -6.61 10.75
N THR A 294 -10.03 -6.30 10.30
CA THR A 294 -9.35 -7.13 9.30
C THR A 294 -8.98 -8.50 9.89
N PRO A 295 -9.54 -9.63 9.41
CA PRO A 295 -9.20 -10.94 9.94
C PRO A 295 -7.81 -11.40 9.46
N GLY A 296 -7.22 -12.37 10.15
CA GLY A 296 -5.99 -13.07 9.80
C GLY A 296 -4.68 -12.39 10.23
N GLN A 297 -4.73 -11.24 10.91
CA GLN A 297 -3.50 -10.61 11.42
C GLN A 297 -3.00 -11.34 12.67
N MET A 298 -1.78 -11.87 12.59
CA MET A 298 -1.06 -12.43 13.73
C MET A 298 -0.13 -11.36 14.32
N VAL A 299 -0.28 -11.09 15.62
CA VAL A 299 0.57 -10.17 16.38
C VAL A 299 1.19 -10.93 17.54
N THR A 300 2.52 -10.92 17.61
CA THR A 300 3.26 -11.47 18.75
C THR A 300 3.93 -10.33 19.51
N ILE A 301 3.57 -10.15 20.77
CA ILE A 301 4.20 -9.19 21.69
C ILE A 301 4.66 -9.96 22.92
N ASP A 302 5.94 -9.84 23.26
CA ASP A 302 6.56 -10.52 24.40
C ASP A 302 6.29 -12.04 24.43
N GLY A 303 6.37 -12.68 23.25
CA GLY A 303 6.10 -14.10 23.06
C GLY A 303 4.62 -14.50 23.11
N THR A 304 3.72 -13.61 23.50
CA THR A 304 2.28 -13.83 23.48
C THR A 304 1.74 -13.53 22.09
N THR A 305 1.10 -14.52 21.46
CA THR A 305 0.57 -14.39 20.10
C THR A 305 -0.94 -14.27 20.14
N VAL A 306 -1.45 -13.24 19.47
CA VAL A 306 -2.87 -13.00 19.27
C VAL A 306 -3.19 -12.95 17.78
N GLU A 307 -4.35 -13.46 17.42
CA GLU A 307 -4.86 -13.48 16.05
C GLU A 307 -6.14 -12.63 15.95
N LEU A 308 -6.23 -11.75 14.96
CA LEU A 308 -7.52 -11.17 14.54
C LEU A 308 -8.33 -12.27 13.84
N ARG A 309 -9.28 -12.92 14.52
CA ARG A 309 -9.95 -14.12 13.98
C ARG A 309 -11.23 -13.86 13.17
N HIS A 310 -11.96 -12.79 13.49
CA HIS A 310 -13.28 -12.58 12.92
C HIS A 310 -13.44 -11.16 12.46
N ALA A 311 -13.95 -10.97 11.24
CA ALA A 311 -14.32 -9.65 10.75
C ALA A 311 -15.40 -9.02 11.64
N ASN A 312 -16.28 -9.82 12.23
CA ASN A 312 -17.28 -9.39 13.22
C ASN A 312 -17.04 -10.14 14.53
N PRO A 313 -16.47 -9.52 15.56
CA PRO A 313 -16.24 -10.16 16.85
C PRO A 313 -17.58 -10.65 17.45
N PRO A 314 -17.65 -11.88 18.00
CA PRO A 314 -18.91 -12.49 18.48
C PRO A 314 -19.63 -11.70 19.57
N GLU A 315 -18.92 -10.82 20.28
CA GLU A 315 -19.42 -10.04 21.41
C GLU A 315 -19.77 -8.59 21.04
N GLY A 316 -19.71 -8.22 19.76
CA GLY A 316 -20.11 -6.88 19.30
C GLY A 316 -19.22 -5.74 19.80
N GLY A 317 -17.97 -6.03 20.19
CA GLY A 317 -16.94 -5.08 20.63
C GLY A 317 -15.58 -5.41 20.02
N PHE A 318 -14.64 -4.47 20.01
CA PHE A 318 -13.28 -4.75 19.53
C PHE A 318 -12.61 -5.85 20.36
N PRO A 319 -11.70 -6.65 19.77
CA PRO A 319 -10.82 -7.49 20.58
C PRO A 319 -10.08 -6.62 21.61
N GLU A 320 -10.04 -7.05 22.87
CA GLU A 320 -9.47 -6.28 23.99
C GLU A 320 -8.03 -5.80 23.70
N TRP A 321 -7.23 -6.62 23.01
CA TRP A 321 -5.87 -6.25 22.64
C TRP A 321 -5.78 -5.18 21.54
N LEU A 322 -6.82 -5.02 20.73
CA LEU A 322 -6.89 -3.97 19.71
C LEU A 322 -7.35 -2.67 20.35
N ALA A 323 -8.46 -2.69 21.09
CA ALA A 323 -8.90 -1.54 21.85
C ALA A 323 -9.71 -1.95 23.08
N SER A 324 -9.44 -1.30 24.21
CA SER A 324 -10.12 -1.56 25.48
C SER A 324 -10.15 -0.33 26.36
N GLY A 325 -11.31 -0.04 26.95
CA GLY A 325 -11.48 1.16 27.78
C GLY A 325 -11.36 2.42 26.95
N ASN A 326 -10.55 3.38 27.39
CA ASN A 326 -10.42 4.67 26.72
C ASN A 326 -9.56 4.60 25.45
N VAL A 327 -10.03 5.27 24.41
CA VAL A 327 -9.29 5.52 23.18
C VAL A 327 -9.21 7.02 22.93
N LEU A 328 -8.15 7.48 22.27
CA LEU A 328 -8.05 8.86 21.82
C LEU A 328 -8.71 8.99 20.45
N TYR A 329 -9.72 9.84 20.33
CA TYR A 329 -10.70 9.82 19.26
C TYR A 329 -10.88 11.18 18.58
N ALA A 330 -10.98 11.19 17.26
CA ALA A 330 -11.30 12.33 16.41
C ALA A 330 -12.51 11.99 15.52
N GLU A 331 -13.46 12.92 15.42
CA GLU A 331 -14.79 12.73 14.81
C GLU A 331 -14.99 13.64 13.60
N SER A 332 -15.67 13.13 12.58
CA SER A 332 -16.09 13.90 11.40
C SER A 332 -17.56 13.70 10.99
N ASP A 333 -18.22 12.56 11.25
CA ASP A 333 -19.36 12.07 10.45
C ASP A 333 -20.57 12.96 10.50
N SER A 334 -21.35 12.88 11.56
CA SER A 334 -22.59 13.65 11.62
C SER A 334 -22.37 15.04 12.22
N ARG A 335 -21.15 15.60 12.11
CA ARG A 335 -20.87 17.00 12.44
C ARG A 335 -21.29 17.89 11.27
N ASN A 336 -21.60 19.17 11.51
CA ASN A 336 -21.93 20.03 10.37
C ASN A 336 -20.62 20.44 9.71
N ASN A 337 -20.56 20.33 8.39
CA ASN A 337 -19.48 20.92 7.63
C ASN A 337 -19.45 22.44 7.75
N THR A 338 -20.58 23.12 7.62
CA THR A 338 -20.63 24.58 7.83
C THR A 338 -20.72 24.92 9.31
N ASP A 339 -19.88 25.84 9.77
CA ASP A 339 -19.91 26.36 11.14
C ASP A 339 -21.26 27.05 11.45
N SER A 340 -22.05 26.42 12.33
CA SER A 340 -23.38 26.89 12.70
C SER A 340 -23.35 28.18 13.54
N GLN A 341 -22.18 28.51 14.09
CA GLN A 341 -21.92 29.72 14.87
C GLN A 341 -21.36 30.87 14.01
N GLY A 342 -21.27 30.68 12.68
CA GLY A 342 -20.84 31.69 11.73
C GLY A 342 -19.32 31.86 11.62
N GLY A 343 -18.56 30.85 12.04
CA GLY A 343 -17.10 30.79 11.88
C GLY A 343 -16.66 30.59 10.42
N PRO A 344 -15.37 30.84 10.11
CA PRO A 344 -14.83 30.74 8.76
C PRO A 344 -14.43 29.31 8.36
N ASN A 345 -14.57 28.33 9.26
CA ASN A 345 -14.08 26.98 9.05
C ASN A 345 -15.18 26.10 8.45
N ASN A 346 -14.77 25.14 7.64
CA ASN A 346 -15.63 24.14 7.01
C ASN A 346 -15.04 22.73 7.20
N GLY A 347 -15.85 21.82 7.73
CA GLY A 347 -15.44 20.45 8.05
C GLY A 347 -14.77 20.33 9.42
N GLN A 348 -14.06 19.22 9.61
CA GLN A 348 -13.39 18.85 10.85
C GLN A 348 -11.89 18.83 10.61
N THR A 349 -11.16 19.59 11.44
CA THR A 349 -9.71 19.72 11.32
C THR A 349 -9.15 19.70 12.73
N GLN A 350 -8.56 18.57 13.11
CA GLN A 350 -8.20 18.26 14.49
C GLN A 350 -6.74 17.83 14.57
N PHE A 351 -5.98 18.48 15.44
CA PHE A 351 -4.58 18.16 15.70
C PHE A 351 -4.37 17.88 17.18
N ILE A 352 -3.47 16.95 17.48
CA ILE A 352 -2.97 16.77 18.85
C ILE A 352 -1.49 16.42 18.84
N THR A 353 -0.73 17.06 19.71
CA THR A 353 0.70 16.81 19.90
C THR A 353 0.93 16.19 21.28
N THR A 354 1.74 15.14 21.33
CA THR A 354 2.02 14.43 22.59
C THR A 354 2.91 15.25 23.51
N LYS A 355 2.93 14.88 24.80
CA LYS A 355 4.06 15.19 25.68
C LYS A 355 5.38 14.66 25.09
N PRO A 356 6.55 15.19 25.50
CA PRO A 356 7.83 14.61 25.11
C PRO A 356 8.02 13.21 25.70
N TYR A 357 8.51 12.28 24.87
CA TYR A 357 8.99 10.96 25.26
C TYR A 357 10.52 10.97 25.29
N ASP A 358 11.09 10.45 26.37
CA ASP A 358 12.54 10.26 26.50
C ASP A 358 12.95 8.91 25.93
N LEU A 359 13.55 8.93 24.75
CA LEU A 359 14.09 7.77 24.03
C LEU A 359 15.62 7.80 24.01
N SER A 360 16.26 8.51 24.95
CA SER A 360 17.72 8.66 25.01
C SER A 360 18.47 7.35 25.21
N SER A 361 17.81 6.35 25.80
CA SER A 361 18.34 5.01 26.02
C SER A 361 18.12 4.04 24.86
N PHE A 362 17.25 4.39 23.89
CA PHE A 362 16.86 3.47 22.82
C PHE A 362 17.96 3.37 21.76
N GLY A 363 18.29 2.14 21.34
CA GLY A 363 19.20 1.88 20.21
C GLY A 363 18.50 1.88 18.84
N SER A 364 17.22 1.47 18.80
CA SER A 364 16.39 1.52 17.60
C SER A 364 14.92 1.67 17.98
N VAL A 365 14.27 2.74 17.53
CA VAL A 365 12.88 3.03 17.88
C VAL A 365 11.91 2.48 16.84
N VAL A 366 11.03 1.57 17.29
CA VAL A 366 9.80 1.21 16.59
C VAL A 366 8.62 1.66 17.41
N ILE A 367 7.58 2.15 16.74
CA ILE A 367 6.30 2.45 17.36
C ILE A 367 5.22 1.53 16.82
N THR A 368 4.24 1.23 17.67
CA THR A 368 2.93 0.73 17.25
C THR A 368 1.84 1.57 17.87
N PHE A 369 0.68 1.54 17.24
CA PHE A 369 -0.59 1.93 17.85
C PHE A 369 -1.69 1.10 17.21
N SER A 370 -2.74 0.84 17.97
CA SER A 370 -3.98 0.34 17.41
C SER A 370 -4.68 1.48 16.69
N SER A 371 -4.88 1.34 15.40
CA SER A 371 -5.67 2.26 14.58
C SER A 371 -7.11 1.76 14.55
N ILE A 372 -8.05 2.65 14.81
CA ILE A 372 -9.48 2.50 14.51
C ILE A 372 -9.81 3.64 13.55
N TYR A 373 -9.45 3.46 12.29
CA TYR A 373 -9.62 4.47 11.26
C TYR A 373 -10.70 4.02 10.29
N GLU A 374 -11.66 4.89 10.04
CA GLU A 374 -12.63 4.78 8.96
C GLU A 374 -12.69 6.16 8.30
N GLN A 375 -12.84 6.19 6.99
CA GLN A 375 -12.74 7.43 6.23
C GLN A 375 -13.66 7.40 5.03
N ASN A 376 -14.21 8.56 4.70
CA ASN A 376 -14.86 8.88 3.45
C ASN A 376 -13.82 9.52 2.49
N GLN A 377 -14.05 9.64 1.17
CA GLN A 377 -13.03 10.12 0.20
C GLN A 377 -12.37 11.48 0.56
N ASP A 378 -13.02 12.24 1.42
CA ASP A 378 -12.71 13.62 1.80
C ASP A 378 -11.62 13.80 2.90
N SER A 379 -10.82 12.76 3.19
CA SER A 379 -10.17 12.65 4.52
C SER A 379 -8.65 12.53 4.51
N LEU A 380 -8.04 13.00 5.60
CA LEU A 380 -6.64 12.72 5.94
C LEU A 380 -6.52 12.33 7.40
N GLY A 381 -6.03 11.11 7.66
CA GLY A 381 -5.40 10.76 8.94
C GLY A 381 -3.89 10.89 8.81
N ALA A 382 -3.22 11.57 9.74
CA ALA A 382 -1.76 11.69 9.70
C ALA A 382 -1.11 11.42 11.06
N VAL A 383 0.06 10.79 11.02
CA VAL A 383 0.97 10.65 12.15
C VAL A 383 2.35 11.14 11.73
N GLU A 384 2.91 12.04 12.52
CA GLU A 384 4.23 12.64 12.33
C GLU A 384 4.99 12.63 13.66
N TYR A 385 6.31 12.76 13.61
CA TYR A 385 7.13 12.86 14.81
C TYR A 385 8.16 13.98 14.75
N SER A 386 8.56 14.49 15.90
CA SER A 386 9.60 15.49 16.07
C SER A 386 10.67 14.96 17.02
N VAL A 387 11.92 15.38 16.81
CA VAL A 387 13.09 15.08 17.66
C VAL A 387 13.76 16.36 18.21
N ASP A 388 13.10 17.50 18.04
CA ASP A 388 13.59 18.85 18.35
C ASP A 388 12.53 19.72 19.04
N GLY A 389 11.68 19.07 19.86
CA GLY A 389 10.66 19.74 20.67
C GLY A 389 9.48 20.29 19.87
N GLY A 390 9.24 19.78 18.66
CA GLY A 390 8.16 20.22 17.76
C GLY A 390 8.55 21.34 16.80
N SER A 391 9.85 21.67 16.69
CA SER A 391 10.33 22.71 15.78
C SER A 391 10.31 22.26 14.32
N SER A 392 10.59 20.98 14.08
CA SER A 392 10.44 20.32 12.78
C SER A 392 9.78 18.96 12.93
N TRP A 393 9.16 18.50 11.84
CA TRP A 393 8.37 17.27 11.80
C TRP A 393 8.84 16.34 10.69
N LEU A 394 8.80 15.05 11.00
CA LEU A 394 9.18 13.95 10.14
C LEU A 394 7.97 13.03 9.96
N PRO A 395 7.80 12.42 8.77
CA PRO A 395 6.64 11.59 8.49
C PRO A 395 6.67 10.27 9.27
N VAL A 396 5.49 9.76 9.62
CA VAL A 396 5.28 8.38 10.08
C VAL A 396 4.30 7.66 9.17
N MET A 397 3.08 8.16 9.04
CA MET A 397 2.03 7.60 8.17
C MET A 397 1.05 8.69 7.74
N TYR A 398 0.60 8.62 6.49
CA TYR A 398 -0.49 9.45 5.94
C TYR A 398 -1.55 8.55 5.33
N PHE A 399 -2.73 8.51 5.95
CA PHE A 399 -3.89 7.74 5.53
C PHE A 399 -4.72 8.57 4.56
N LEU A 400 -4.78 8.13 3.29
CA LEU A 400 -5.47 8.80 2.20
C LEU A 400 -6.27 7.79 1.38
N GLU A 401 -7.39 8.20 0.80
CA GLU A 401 -8.14 7.38 -0.12
C GLU A 401 -7.26 6.98 -1.33
N ALA A 402 -7.34 5.71 -1.75
CA ALA A 402 -6.48 5.20 -2.82
C ALA A 402 -6.60 5.97 -4.16
N PRO A 403 -7.80 6.42 -4.62
CA PRO A 403 -7.98 7.24 -5.81
C PRO A 403 -7.32 8.63 -5.74
N ASP A 404 -7.21 9.25 -4.56
CA ASP A 404 -6.60 10.58 -4.41
C ASP A 404 -5.07 10.56 -4.45
N ILE A 405 -4.48 9.37 -4.29
CA ILE A 405 -3.04 9.19 -4.37
C ILE A 405 -2.60 9.27 -5.83
N LYS A 406 -1.97 10.40 -6.19
CA LYS A 406 -1.43 10.61 -7.52
C LYS A 406 -0.21 9.75 -7.75
N LEU A 407 -0.11 9.15 -8.93
CA LEU A 407 0.99 8.28 -9.31
C LEU A 407 1.82 8.89 -10.43
N ASN A 408 3.14 8.74 -10.32
CA ASN A 408 4.05 8.97 -11.43
C ASN A 408 3.81 7.91 -12.52
N GLY A 409 4.20 8.20 -13.77
CA GLY A 409 4.07 7.25 -14.88
C GLY A 409 4.80 5.91 -14.69
N ASP A 410 5.69 5.82 -13.70
CA ASP A 410 6.41 4.61 -13.35
C ASP A 410 5.74 3.78 -12.23
N GLY A 411 4.63 4.26 -11.67
CA GLY A 411 3.83 3.63 -10.61
C GLY A 411 4.22 3.99 -9.17
N SER A 412 5.25 4.81 -8.96
CA SER A 412 5.55 5.40 -7.65
C SER A 412 4.57 6.54 -7.31
N VAL A 413 4.48 6.92 -6.04
CA VAL A 413 3.59 8.02 -5.61
C VAL A 413 4.18 9.37 -6.00
N ASP A 414 3.40 10.22 -6.66
CA ASP A 414 3.66 11.65 -6.78
C ASP A 414 3.19 12.35 -5.49
N ALA A 415 4.04 12.32 -4.48
CA ALA A 415 3.68 12.89 -3.18
C ALA A 415 3.50 14.41 -3.23
N VAL A 416 4.23 15.11 -4.11
CA VAL A 416 4.11 16.56 -4.22
C VAL A 416 2.75 16.92 -4.80
N GLY A 417 2.35 16.27 -5.90
CA GLY A 417 1.03 16.46 -6.49
C GLY A 417 -0.08 16.00 -5.53
N THR A 418 0.07 14.85 -4.88
CA THR A 418 -0.91 14.33 -3.90
C THR A 418 -1.20 15.33 -2.77
N PHE A 419 -0.17 15.97 -2.21
CA PHE A 419 -0.36 16.90 -1.10
C PHE A 419 -0.64 18.35 -1.51
N ARG A 420 -0.20 18.82 -2.68
CA ARG A 420 -0.27 20.25 -3.03
C ARG A 420 -1.32 20.61 -4.07
N ASP A 421 -1.74 19.64 -4.88
CA ASP A 421 -2.77 19.93 -5.86
C ASP A 421 -4.11 20.14 -5.16
N ALA A 422 -4.97 20.93 -5.79
CA ALA A 422 -6.29 21.20 -5.24
C ALA A 422 -7.09 19.90 -5.10
N ASN A 423 -7.66 19.68 -3.92
CA ASN A 423 -8.70 18.70 -3.62
C ASN A 423 -9.84 19.38 -2.85
N ALA A 424 -10.92 19.67 -3.56
CA ALA A 424 -12.00 20.56 -3.09
C ALA A 424 -12.98 19.88 -2.12
N ASP A 425 -12.82 18.57 -1.92
CA ASP A 425 -13.56 17.73 -0.99
C ASP A 425 -12.75 17.51 0.31
N THR A 426 -11.96 18.50 0.72
CA THR A 426 -11.24 18.47 2.01
C THR A 426 -11.69 19.60 2.92
N SER A 427 -11.50 19.44 4.23
CA SER A 427 -11.79 20.51 5.21
C SER A 427 -11.00 21.79 4.88
N SER A 428 -11.60 22.96 5.12
CA SER A 428 -10.95 24.27 4.97
C SER A 428 -11.08 25.11 6.24
N TRP A 429 -10.05 25.90 6.54
CA TRP A 429 -10.00 26.65 7.80
C TRP A 429 -9.12 27.89 7.74
N VAL A 430 -9.20 28.73 8.78
CA VAL A 430 -8.35 29.90 8.93
C VAL A 430 -7.44 29.77 10.15
N ASP A 431 -6.13 29.70 9.91
CA ASP A 431 -5.09 29.66 10.93
C ASP A 431 -4.36 31.02 10.99
N ASN A 432 -4.57 31.78 12.07
CA ASN A 432 -3.94 33.09 12.28
C ASN A 432 -4.13 34.06 11.09
N GLY A 433 -5.32 34.04 10.48
CA GLY A 433 -5.67 34.88 9.32
C GLY A 433 -5.20 34.33 7.97
N VAL A 434 -4.58 33.15 7.94
CA VAL A 434 -4.18 32.45 6.71
C VAL A 434 -5.21 31.36 6.42
N ALA A 435 -5.84 31.43 5.25
CA ALA A 435 -6.71 30.36 4.76
C ALA A 435 -5.87 29.12 4.42
N LYS A 436 -6.40 27.95 4.78
CA LYS A 436 -5.82 26.62 4.61
C LYS A 436 -6.90 25.63 4.18
N GLY A 437 -6.48 24.50 3.61
CA GLY A 437 -7.36 23.47 3.07
C GLY A 437 -7.41 23.52 1.55
N ASP A 438 -8.42 22.88 0.97
CA ASP A 438 -8.49 22.59 -0.48
C ASP A 438 -7.29 21.76 -0.98
N ASN A 439 -6.49 21.18 -0.09
CA ASN A 439 -5.37 20.28 -0.35
C ASN A 439 -4.97 19.59 0.97
N TYR A 440 -4.44 18.37 0.89
CA TYR A 440 -4.03 17.62 2.09
C TYR A 440 -2.77 18.19 2.76
N GLY A 441 -1.93 18.90 2.01
CA GLY A 441 -0.63 19.41 2.45
C GLY A 441 -0.72 20.40 3.61
N ASP A 442 -1.81 21.17 3.70
CA ASP A 442 -2.04 22.10 4.81
C ASP A 442 -2.31 21.40 6.16
N GLY A 443 -2.72 20.13 6.12
CA GLY A 443 -2.95 19.30 7.30
C GLY A 443 -1.68 18.69 7.91
N ILE A 444 -0.58 18.65 7.16
CA ILE A 444 0.68 18.01 7.60
C ILE A 444 1.74 19.04 7.97
N ALA A 445 2.71 18.64 8.81
CA ALA A 445 3.78 19.52 9.27
C ALA A 445 5.16 19.14 8.71
N ALA A 446 5.33 17.90 8.24
CA ALA A 446 6.57 17.47 7.60
C ALA A 446 6.76 18.19 6.25
N PRO A 447 8.01 18.47 5.83
CA PRO A 447 8.27 19.06 4.52
C PRO A 447 7.73 18.22 3.37
N ILE A 448 6.85 18.80 2.55
CA ILE A 448 6.31 18.14 1.35
C ILE A 448 7.42 17.99 0.30
N THR A 449 7.89 16.76 0.15
CA THR A 449 8.88 16.33 -0.84
C THR A 449 8.44 15.00 -1.46
N ALA A 450 9.06 14.60 -2.57
CA ALA A 450 8.78 13.30 -3.21
C ALA A 450 8.97 12.11 -2.25
N ALA A 451 9.84 12.24 -1.23
CA ALA A 451 10.11 11.19 -0.25
C ALA A 451 8.90 10.87 0.65
N LEU A 452 7.90 11.77 0.76
CA LEU A 452 6.68 11.48 1.52
C LEU A 452 5.85 10.33 0.89
N GLY A 453 6.07 10.01 -0.38
CA GLY A 453 5.38 8.91 -1.07
C GLY A 453 5.58 7.55 -0.40
N ASP A 454 6.66 7.39 0.36
CA ASP A 454 6.98 6.17 1.12
C ASP A 454 6.18 6.02 2.41
N PHE A 455 5.51 7.09 2.84
CA PHE A 455 4.75 7.16 4.09
C PHE A 455 3.24 7.29 3.86
N ILE A 456 2.82 7.42 2.59
CA ILE A 456 1.40 7.38 2.21
C ILE A 456 0.92 5.93 2.26
N VAL A 457 -0.09 5.70 3.08
CA VAL A 457 -0.74 4.42 3.30
C VAL A 457 -2.14 4.49 2.70
N PRO A 458 -2.39 3.83 1.55
CA PRO A 458 -3.69 3.88 0.90
C PRO A 458 -4.79 3.29 1.77
N ARG A 459 -5.97 3.93 1.74
CA ARG A 459 -7.18 3.55 2.45
C ARG A 459 -8.35 3.37 1.48
N ILE A 460 -9.37 2.67 1.95
CA ILE A 460 -10.58 2.38 1.15
C ILE A 460 -11.67 3.34 1.61
N ASN A 461 -12.39 3.94 0.65
CA ASN A 461 -13.57 4.74 0.95
C ASN A 461 -14.64 3.91 1.67
N ASP A 462 -15.18 4.44 2.77
CA ASP A 462 -16.11 3.74 3.66
C ASP A 462 -15.59 2.36 4.12
N GLY A 463 -14.28 2.27 4.29
CA GLY A 463 -13.57 1.03 4.62
C GLY A 463 -13.79 0.57 6.06
N GLN A 464 -14.91 -0.12 6.32
CA GLN A 464 -15.31 -0.56 7.66
C GLN A 464 -14.37 -1.55 8.37
N VAL A 465 -13.44 -2.19 7.66
CA VAL A 465 -12.64 -3.32 8.16
C VAL A 465 -11.15 -3.01 8.19
N GLU A 466 -10.67 -2.32 7.15
CA GLU A 466 -9.25 -2.30 6.81
C GLU A 466 -8.41 -1.42 7.74
N GLY A 467 -8.98 -0.30 8.19
CA GLY A 467 -8.30 0.71 9.00
C GLY A 467 -8.26 0.37 10.49
N LYS A 468 -8.93 -0.74 10.86
CA LYS A 468 -9.04 -1.26 12.24
C LYS A 468 -8.01 -2.36 12.45
N ARG A 469 -6.79 -1.94 12.76
CA ARG A 469 -5.61 -2.81 12.86
C ARG A 469 -4.49 -2.15 13.65
N MET A 470 -3.54 -2.96 14.10
CA MET A 470 -2.28 -2.43 14.61
C MET A 470 -1.41 -1.88 13.48
N GLU A 471 -1.07 -0.60 13.57
CA GLU A 471 -0.08 0.07 12.73
C GLU A 471 1.31 -0.02 13.35
N VAL A 472 2.34 -0.05 12.50
CA VAL A 472 3.73 -0.20 12.94
C VAL A 472 4.67 0.62 12.05
N ALA A 473 5.57 1.39 12.65
CA ALA A 473 6.53 2.22 11.94
C ALA A 473 7.88 2.34 12.67
N ARG A 474 8.93 2.68 11.93
CA ARG A 474 10.24 3.03 12.49
C ARG A 474 10.33 4.54 12.66
N LEU A 475 10.79 5.00 13.82
CA LEU A 475 11.14 6.41 14.03
C LEU A 475 12.65 6.57 13.86
N SER A 476 13.07 6.75 12.61
CA SER A 476 14.46 6.61 12.20
C SER A 476 15.46 7.55 12.89
N GLN A 477 15.02 8.72 13.32
CA GLN A 477 15.85 9.74 13.94
C GLN A 477 15.63 9.88 15.46
N ALA A 478 14.73 9.08 16.03
CA ALA A 478 14.28 9.22 17.41
C ALA A 478 15.19 8.51 18.43
N ALA A 479 15.98 7.53 18.00
CA ALA A 479 16.92 6.83 18.87
C ALA A 479 17.95 7.82 19.48
N GLY A 480 18.17 7.72 20.79
CA GLY A 480 19.10 8.60 21.50
C GLY A 480 18.58 10.03 21.74
N LYS A 481 17.29 10.31 21.51
CA LYS A 481 16.68 11.63 21.70
C LYS A 481 15.82 11.66 22.96
N SER A 482 15.96 12.71 23.77
CA SER A 482 15.21 12.87 25.03
C SER A 482 13.91 13.66 24.91
N ASP A 483 13.67 14.32 23.77
CA ASP A 483 12.44 15.03 23.47
C ASP A 483 11.94 14.57 22.10
N VAL A 484 11.22 13.45 22.11
CA VAL A 484 10.52 12.91 20.94
C VAL A 484 9.03 13.13 21.12
N ARG A 485 8.37 13.74 20.15
CA ARG A 485 6.91 14.00 20.19
C ARG A 485 6.24 13.43 18.97
N LEU A 486 5.00 12.99 19.12
CA LEU A 486 4.14 12.65 17.99
C LEU A 486 3.12 13.77 17.75
N ARG A 487 2.72 13.94 16.50
CA ARG A 487 1.60 14.78 16.08
C ARG A 487 0.63 13.91 15.30
N LEU A 488 -0.63 13.94 15.72
CA LEU A 488 -1.73 13.33 15.00
C LEU A 488 -2.57 14.42 14.36
N ALA A 489 -3.03 14.16 13.13
CA ALA A 489 -3.99 14.99 12.43
C ALA A 489 -5.17 14.14 11.95
N SER A 490 -6.37 14.69 12.06
CA SER A 490 -7.58 14.18 11.41
C SER A 490 -8.25 15.34 10.69
N LEU A 491 -8.47 15.18 9.38
CA LEU A 491 -9.16 16.12 8.53
C LEU A 491 -10.28 15.39 7.80
N GLY A 492 -11.43 16.03 7.65
CA GLY A 492 -12.55 15.47 6.89
C GLY A 492 -13.70 16.46 6.71
N THR A 493 -14.55 16.19 5.73
CA THR A 493 -15.86 16.83 5.56
C THR A 493 -16.94 15.76 5.52
N ASP A 494 -17.80 15.68 6.54
CA ASP A 494 -18.74 14.57 6.73
C ASP A 494 -18.06 13.19 6.45
N SER A 495 -16.86 13.01 6.99
CA SER A 495 -16.11 11.75 6.96
C SER A 495 -16.35 10.96 8.23
N TRP A 496 -15.77 9.78 8.44
CA TRP A 496 -15.99 9.01 9.66
C TRP A 496 -15.10 9.47 10.81
N TYR A 497 -14.12 8.68 11.22
CA TYR A 497 -13.41 8.90 12.47
C TYR A 497 -12.00 8.34 12.45
N PHE A 498 -11.19 8.89 13.36
CA PHE A 498 -9.87 8.36 13.64
C PHE A 498 -9.69 8.21 15.14
N ALA A 499 -9.61 6.96 15.59
CA ALA A 499 -9.21 6.65 16.96
C ALA A 499 -7.87 5.92 17.00
N ILE A 500 -7.14 6.13 18.09
CA ILE A 500 -5.97 5.33 18.45
C ILE A 500 -6.04 4.80 19.87
N ASP A 501 -5.43 3.64 20.08
CA ASP A 501 -5.21 3.01 21.38
C ASP A 501 -3.82 2.35 21.41
N ASN A 502 -3.35 1.91 22.58
CA ASN A 502 -2.14 1.11 22.77
C ASN A 502 -0.90 1.72 22.08
N LEU A 503 -0.68 3.03 22.24
CA LEU A 503 0.49 3.71 21.70
C LEU A 503 1.74 3.22 22.42
N ALA A 504 2.61 2.51 21.70
CA ALA A 504 3.76 1.84 22.29
C ALA A 504 5.07 2.16 21.57
N PHE A 505 6.15 2.28 22.35
CA PHE A 505 7.52 2.41 21.87
C PHE A 505 8.32 1.17 22.25
N TYR A 506 9.06 0.64 21.29
CA TYR A 506 9.90 -0.54 21.44
C TYR A 506 11.35 -0.16 21.13
N ASP A 507 12.26 -0.54 22.01
CA ASP A 507 13.68 -0.63 21.66
C ASP A 507 13.98 -2.03 21.13
N LEU A 508 14.33 -2.13 19.85
CA LEU A 508 14.74 -3.41 19.27
C LEU A 508 16.23 -3.72 19.52
N GLY A 509 16.91 -2.88 20.30
CA GLY A 509 18.33 -2.98 20.56
C GLY A 509 19.16 -2.53 19.37
N GLY A 510 20.37 -2.04 19.64
CA GLY A 510 21.33 -1.55 18.65
C GLY A 510 21.95 -2.62 17.74
N GLY A 511 21.18 -3.63 17.31
CA GLY A 511 21.48 -4.31 16.05
C GLY A 511 21.21 -3.30 14.96
N VAL A 512 22.24 -2.59 14.50
CA VAL A 512 22.16 -1.67 13.36
C VAL A 512 21.40 -2.40 12.26
N VAL A 513 20.14 -2.03 12.01
CA VAL A 513 19.47 -2.41 10.77
C VAL A 513 20.29 -1.71 9.71
N ALA A 514 21.13 -2.49 9.02
CA ALA A 514 21.96 -1.96 7.97
C ALA A 514 21.03 -1.18 7.02
N PRO A 515 21.32 0.10 6.71
CA PRO A 515 20.50 0.83 5.77
C PRO A 515 20.42 0.05 4.47
N THR A 516 19.21 -0.02 3.90
CA THR A 516 19.05 -0.66 2.60
C THR A 516 19.81 0.15 1.55
N LEU A 517 20.47 -0.57 0.65
CA LEU A 517 21.19 -0.04 -0.50
C LEU A 517 20.88 -0.97 -1.67
N SER A 518 20.28 -0.43 -2.73
CA SER A 518 20.12 -1.11 -4.00
C SER A 518 20.74 -0.30 -5.12
N ILE A 519 21.18 -1.00 -6.16
CA ILE A 519 21.87 -0.43 -7.31
C ILE A 519 21.28 -1.02 -8.58
N ALA A 520 20.85 -0.17 -9.51
CA ALA A 520 20.27 -0.58 -10.78
C ALA A 520 20.97 0.15 -11.94
N GLY A 521 21.30 -0.58 -13.01
CA GLY A 521 21.82 0.01 -14.24
C GLY A 521 20.71 0.61 -15.11
N SER A 522 20.95 1.78 -15.70
CA SER A 522 20.08 2.42 -16.70
C SER A 522 20.94 3.06 -17.78
N GLY A 523 21.17 2.34 -18.89
CA GLY A 523 22.07 2.79 -19.96
C GLY A 523 23.51 3.00 -19.46
N ALA A 524 24.03 4.23 -19.62
CA ALA A 524 25.36 4.64 -19.12
C ALA A 524 25.35 5.15 -17.67
N SER A 525 24.20 5.06 -16.99
CA SER A 525 23.96 5.58 -15.66
C SER A 525 23.65 4.46 -14.68
N VAL A 526 23.83 4.75 -13.40
CA VAL A 526 23.48 3.86 -12.30
C VAL A 526 22.58 4.62 -11.33
N VAL A 527 21.47 3.99 -10.93
CA VAL A 527 20.54 4.51 -9.93
C VAL A 527 20.82 3.78 -8.62
N ILE A 528 21.12 4.54 -7.58
CA ILE A 528 21.41 4.03 -6.23
C ILE A 528 20.28 4.45 -5.31
N THR A 529 19.52 3.50 -4.79
CA THR A 529 18.47 3.75 -3.79
C THR A 529 19.01 3.36 -2.43
N PHE A 530 19.01 4.29 -1.47
CA PHE A 530 19.59 4.10 -0.15
C PHE A 530 18.76 4.74 0.96
N GLN A 531 18.87 4.19 2.17
CA GLN A 531 18.41 4.84 3.40
C GLN A 531 19.54 5.63 4.07
N GLY A 532 19.24 6.83 4.55
CA GLY A 532 20.22 7.69 5.23
C GLY A 532 21.11 8.46 4.27
N SER A 533 22.41 8.53 4.58
CA SER A 533 23.44 9.16 3.74
C SER A 533 24.20 8.13 2.91
N LEU A 534 24.71 8.55 1.75
CA LEU A 534 25.53 7.70 0.89
C LEU A 534 27.00 8.06 1.02
N LEU A 535 27.86 7.05 1.12
CA LEU A 535 29.31 7.20 1.03
C LEU A 535 29.83 6.43 -0.18
N GLU A 536 30.89 6.94 -0.81
CA GLU A 536 31.61 6.26 -1.89
C GLU A 536 33.08 6.00 -1.54
N ALA A 537 33.68 5.02 -2.21
CA ALA A 537 35.11 4.73 -2.15
C ALA A 537 35.62 4.12 -3.47
N SER A 538 36.93 4.26 -3.73
CA SER A 538 37.60 3.56 -4.84
C SER A 538 38.08 2.15 -4.48
N SER A 539 37.95 1.74 -3.21
CA SER A 539 38.26 0.39 -2.72
C SER A 539 37.23 -0.04 -1.67
N LEU A 540 37.05 -1.36 -1.51
CA LEU A 540 36.10 -1.92 -0.55
C LEU A 540 36.35 -1.46 0.90
N ASN A 541 37.60 -1.16 1.25
CA ASN A 541 37.99 -0.79 2.60
C ASN A 541 38.08 0.74 2.80
N GLY A 542 37.67 1.54 1.82
CA GLY A 542 37.77 3.00 1.86
C GLY A 542 39.08 3.54 1.26
N PRO A 543 39.45 4.80 1.57
CA PRO A 543 38.72 5.75 2.41
C PRO A 543 37.34 6.09 1.84
N TRP A 544 36.36 6.32 2.74
CA TRP A 544 34.98 6.60 2.37
C TRP A 544 34.69 8.10 2.42
N THR A 545 34.06 8.63 1.38
CA THR A 545 33.71 10.06 1.27
C THR A 545 32.21 10.23 1.04
N PRO A 546 31.56 11.25 1.64
CA PRO A 546 30.14 11.51 1.40
C PRO A 546 29.82 11.79 -0.07
N VAL A 547 28.71 11.24 -0.54
CA VAL A 547 28.13 11.53 -1.84
C VAL A 547 26.96 12.49 -1.63
N ALA A 548 26.98 13.62 -2.34
CA ALA A 548 25.89 14.59 -2.29
C ALA A 548 24.70 14.12 -3.13
N GLY A 549 23.49 14.19 -2.57
CA GLY A 549 22.25 13.86 -3.26
C GLY A 549 21.30 13.03 -2.40
N ASN A 550 20.05 12.94 -2.84
CA ASN A 550 19.00 12.17 -2.15
C ASN A 550 18.79 10.84 -2.86
N SER A 551 18.31 9.84 -2.11
CA SER A 551 17.85 8.58 -2.68
C SER A 551 16.49 8.77 -3.39
N PRO A 552 16.28 8.18 -4.59
CA PRO A 552 17.26 7.48 -5.42
C PRO A 552 18.22 8.46 -6.12
N LEU A 553 19.53 8.18 -6.06
CA LEU A 553 20.57 8.99 -6.68
C LEU A 553 20.97 8.40 -8.04
N THR A 554 20.84 9.19 -9.10
CA THR A 554 21.35 8.80 -10.43
C THR A 554 22.76 9.32 -10.64
N ILE A 555 23.70 8.41 -10.89
CA ILE A 555 25.09 8.71 -11.26
C ILE A 555 25.26 8.45 -12.75
N ASN A 556 25.56 9.51 -13.50
CA ASN A 556 25.78 9.45 -14.94
C ASN A 556 27.25 9.16 -15.27
N ASN A 557 27.51 8.48 -16.39
CA ASN A 557 28.85 8.26 -16.94
C ASN A 557 29.81 7.58 -15.95
N VAL A 558 29.36 6.50 -15.32
CA VAL A 558 30.16 5.75 -14.34
C VAL A 558 31.39 5.18 -15.04
N SER A 559 32.59 5.54 -14.57
CA SER A 559 33.85 5.02 -15.08
C SER A 559 34.68 4.40 -13.95
N GLY A 560 35.25 3.22 -14.20
CA GLY A 560 35.98 2.45 -13.20
C GLY A 560 35.09 1.77 -12.15
N THR A 561 35.72 1.14 -11.16
CA THR A 561 35.04 0.49 -10.04
C THR A 561 34.87 1.47 -8.88
N LYS A 562 33.64 1.63 -8.40
CA LYS A 562 33.28 2.41 -7.21
C LYS A 562 32.49 1.53 -6.25
N PHE A 563 32.72 1.71 -4.96
CA PHE A 563 31.99 1.05 -3.89
C PHE A 563 31.12 2.09 -3.21
N TYR A 564 29.88 1.72 -2.90
CA TYR A 564 28.96 2.56 -2.17
C TYR A 564 28.52 1.84 -0.90
N ARG A 565 28.33 2.60 0.16
CA ARG A 565 27.64 2.13 1.36
C ARG A 565 26.65 3.17 1.80
N ALA A 566 25.45 2.72 2.14
CA ALA A 566 24.51 3.53 2.88
C ALA A 566 24.94 3.55 4.35
N VAL A 567 24.77 4.69 5.00
CA VAL A 567 24.98 4.89 6.44
C VAL A 567 23.79 5.64 6.97
N ARG A 568 23.22 5.12 8.04
CA ARG A 568 22.07 5.68 8.73
C ARG A 568 22.49 6.22 10.07
#